data_AF-A0A829H7V4-F1
#
_entry.id   AF-A0A829H7V4-F1
#
_cell.length_a   1.000
_cell.length_b   1.000
_cell.length_c   1.000
_cell.angle_alpha   90.00
_cell.angle_beta   90.00
_cell.angle_gamma   90.00
#
_symmetry.space_group_name_H-M   'P 1'
#
loop_
_entity.id
_entity.type
_entity.pdbx_description
1 polymer ?
#
loop_
_entity_poly.entity_id
_entity_poly.type
_entity_poly.pdbx_seq_one_letter_code
_entity_poly.pdbx_strand_id
1 'polypeptide(L)'
;MANYIREIRSKVGHMPIFLNAVAGAVVNEQGQLLLQKRTDAGNWSLPGGMMEYGETFVETLQREMKEDAGLLVEPVKALHTFDQGFTTYPNGDQA
;
A
#
# COMPACT_ATOMS: atom_id res chain seq x y z
N MET A 1 3.02 -5.48 13.45
CA MET A 1 3.53 -5.16 12.10
C MET A 1 3.08 -6.28 11.18
N ALA A 2 2.57 -5.90 10.00
CA ALA A 2 1.98 -6.77 8.98
C ALA A 2 2.35 -8.25 9.06
N ASN A 3 1.44 -9.07 9.59
CA ASN A 3 1.72 -10.48 9.84
C ASN A 3 0.87 -11.39 8.94
N TYR A 4 -0.25 -10.88 8.45
CA TYR A 4 -1.18 -11.68 7.66
C TYR A 4 -0.55 -12.15 6.35
N ILE A 5 0.05 -11.23 5.58
CA ILE A 5 0.66 -11.57 4.28
C ILE A 5 1.83 -12.53 4.47
N ARG A 6 2.65 -12.30 5.50
CA ARG A 6 3.76 -13.20 5.85
C ARG A 6 3.26 -14.60 6.24
N GLU A 7 2.17 -14.68 6.99
CA GLU A 7 1.54 -15.94 7.37
C GLU A 7 1.02 -16.69 6.14
N ILE A 8 0.32 -16.01 5.23
CA ILE A 8 -0.13 -16.62 3.97
C ILE A 8 1.06 -17.12 3.15
N ARG A 9 2.10 -16.30 2.98
CA ARG A 9 3.33 -16.70 2.24
C ARG A 9 4.02 -17.92 2.84
N SER A 10 4.01 -18.08 4.15
CA SER A 10 4.54 -19.29 4.80
C SER A 10 3.79 -20.57 4.44
N LYS A 11 2.51 -20.46 4.04
CA LYS A 11 1.64 -21.60 3.69
C LYS A 11 1.64 -21.90 2.19
N VAL A 12 1.74 -20.86 1.35
CA VAL A 12 1.57 -21.00 -0.11
C VAL A 12 2.84 -20.72 -0.92
N GLY A 13 3.91 -20.28 -0.28
CA GLY A 13 5.14 -19.84 -0.94
C GLY A 13 4.88 -18.71 -1.94
N HIS A 14 5.43 -18.85 -3.14
CA HIS A 14 5.31 -17.86 -4.21
C HIS A 14 4.08 -18.04 -5.11
N MET A 15 3.15 -18.95 -4.76
CA MET A 15 1.87 -19.06 -5.48
C MET A 15 1.21 -17.67 -5.58
N PRO A 16 0.66 -17.29 -6.74
CA PRO A 16 -0.10 -16.05 -6.87
C PRO A 16 -1.23 -15.96 -5.85
N ILE A 17 -1.32 -14.83 -5.14
CA ILE A 17 -2.39 -14.55 -4.19
C ILE A 17 -3.00 -13.19 -4.46
N PHE A 18 -4.29 -13.02 -4.17
CA PHE A 18 -4.90 -11.70 -4.18
C PHE A 18 -4.33 -10.85 -3.05
N LEU A 19 -3.77 -9.70 -3.40
CA LEU A 19 -3.35 -8.67 -2.45
C LEU A 19 -4.13 -7.39 -2.72
N ASN A 20 -4.79 -6.88 -1.69
CA ASN A 20 -5.41 -5.57 -1.74
C ASN A 20 -4.43 -4.55 -1.16
N ALA A 21 -4.32 -3.41 -1.83
CA ALA A 21 -3.49 -2.30 -1.40
C ALA A 21 -4.24 -0.98 -1.57
N VAL A 22 -3.79 0.04 -0.84
CA VAL A 22 -4.32 1.41 -0.94
C VAL A 22 -3.16 2.40 -0.97
N ALA A 23 -3.36 3.49 -1.70
CA ALA A 23 -2.42 4.60 -1.76
C ALA A 23 -3.15 5.94 -1.59
N GLY A 24 -2.47 6.89 -0.94
CA GLY A 24 -3.01 8.22 -0.63
C GLY A 24 -2.39 9.31 -1.47
N ALA A 25 -3.21 10.23 -1.97
CA ALA A 25 -2.75 11.49 -2.56
C ALA A 25 -2.98 12.63 -1.57
N VAL A 26 -1.90 13.18 -1.02
CA VAL A 26 -1.94 14.36 -0.14
C VAL A 26 -1.39 15.56 -0.90
N VAL A 27 -2.21 16.61 -0.99
CA VAL A 27 -1.86 17.85 -1.68
C VAL A 27 -1.82 18.98 -0.66
N ASN A 28 -0.74 19.75 -0.63
CA ASN A 28 -0.62 20.93 0.24
C ASN A 28 -1.32 22.17 -0.37
N GLU A 29 -1.34 23.28 0.37
CA GLU A 29 -1.97 24.53 -0.07
C GLU A 29 -1.31 25.13 -1.34
N GLN A 30 -0.05 24.77 -1.62
CA GLN A 30 0.68 25.19 -2.81
C GLN A 30 0.40 24.27 -4.02
N GLY A 31 -0.49 23.28 -3.89
CA GLY A 31 -0.83 22.34 -4.96
C GLY A 31 0.24 21.26 -5.20
N GLN A 32 1.16 21.05 -4.27
CA GLN A 32 2.23 20.05 -4.39
C GLN A 32 1.77 18.71 -3.80
N LEU A 33 2.09 17.63 -4.51
CA LEU A 33 1.74 16.26 -4.14
C LEU A 33 2.86 15.60 -3.31
N LEU A 34 2.48 14.99 -2.18
CA LEU A 34 3.39 14.15 -1.41
C LEU A 34 3.70 12.85 -2.16
N LEU A 35 4.99 12.54 -2.32
CA LEU A 35 5.49 11.28 -2.87
C LEU A 35 6.49 10.66 -1.91
N GLN A 36 6.52 9.32 -1.87
CA GLN A 36 7.57 8.55 -1.22
C GLN A 36 8.55 8.00 -2.26
N LYS A 37 9.85 8.00 -1.94
CA LYS A 37 10.88 7.31 -2.73
C LYS A 37 11.08 5.92 -2.15
N ARG A 38 10.66 4.91 -2.90
CA ARG A 38 10.69 3.52 -2.43
C ARG A 38 12.13 3.02 -2.33
N THR A 39 12.43 2.29 -1.25
CA THR A 39 13.75 1.71 -1.02
C THR A 39 13.99 0.45 -1.84
N ASP A 40 12.93 -0.29 -2.20
CA ASP A 40 13.00 -1.55 -2.94
C ASP A 40 13.19 -1.36 -4.44
N ALA A 41 12.46 -0.43 -5.04
CA ALA A 41 12.43 -0.19 -6.48
C ALA A 41 13.11 1.13 -6.89
N GLY A 42 13.45 2.00 -5.93
CA GLY A 42 14.13 3.28 -6.18
C GLY A 42 13.30 4.35 -6.90
N ASN A 43 12.06 4.03 -7.27
CA ASN A 43 11.12 4.92 -7.93
C ASN A 43 10.29 5.73 -6.91
N TRP A 44 9.67 6.79 -7.42
CA TRP A 44 8.70 7.58 -6.66
C TRP A 44 7.31 6.98 -6.80
N SER A 45 6.55 7.00 -5.70
CA SER A 45 5.16 6.52 -5.66
C SER A 45 4.35 7.29 -4.62
N LEU A 46 3.03 7.15 -4.66
CA LEU A 46 2.17 7.60 -3.58
C LEU A 46 2.47 6.80 -2.29
N PRO A 47 2.40 7.43 -1.10
CA PRO A 47 2.46 6.70 0.17
C PRO A 47 1.26 5.74 0.29
N GLY A 48 1.48 4.58 0.92
CA GLY A 48 0.48 3.53 0.97
C GLY A 48 1.09 2.14 0.96
N GLY A 49 0.24 1.14 1.16
CA GLY A 49 0.70 -0.22 1.30
C GLY A 49 -0.43 -1.24 1.33
N MET A 50 -0.07 -2.42 1.81
CA MET A 50 -0.94 -3.59 1.75
C MET A 50 -1.93 -3.61 2.90
N MET A 51 -3.14 -4.07 2.61
CA MET A 51 -4.20 -4.23 3.60
C MET A 51 -3.89 -5.42 4.52
N GLU A 52 -3.95 -5.19 5.83
CA GLU A 52 -3.88 -6.28 6.82
C GLU A 52 -5.26 -6.90 7.06
N TYR A 53 -5.27 -8.11 7.64
CA TYR A 53 -6.50 -8.83 7.90
C TYR A 53 -7.43 -8.05 8.85
N GLY A 54 -8.66 -7.83 8.40
CA GLY A 54 -9.70 -7.16 9.17
C GLY A 54 -9.71 -5.63 9.01
N GLU A 55 -8.74 -5.04 8.31
CA GLU A 55 -8.76 -3.62 8.01
C GLU A 55 -9.74 -3.28 6.88
N THR A 56 -10.37 -2.11 6.98
CA THR A 56 -10.96 -1.41 5.84
C THR A 56 -9.89 -0.65 5.05
N PHE A 57 -10.18 -0.27 3.79
CA PHE A 57 -9.27 0.56 3.00
C PHE A 57 -8.91 1.89 3.68
N VAL A 58 -9.83 2.47 4.46
CA VAL A 58 -9.59 3.71 5.20
C VAL A 58 -8.60 3.48 6.33
N GLU A 59 -8.80 2.44 7.13
CA GLU A 59 -7.89 2.08 8.24
C GLU A 59 -6.49 1.74 7.73
N THR A 60 -6.39 0.94 6.66
CA THR A 60 -5.11 0.65 5.99
C THR A 60 -4.44 1.93 5.53
N LEU A 61 -5.17 2.83 4.86
CA LEU A 61 -4.58 4.07 4.38
C LEU A 61 -4.07 4.95 5.53
N GLN A 62 -4.84 5.07 6.61
CA GLN A 62 -4.43 5.84 7.79
C GLN A 62 -3.19 5.25 8.46
N ARG A 63 -3.10 3.92 8.58
CA ARG A 63 -1.92 3.24 9.10
C ARG A 63 -0.69 3.49 8.22
N GLU A 64 -0.80 3.22 6.93
CA GLU A 64 0.31 3.34 5.98
C GLU A 64 0.80 4.79 5.87
N MET A 65 -0.10 5.78 5.83
CA MET A 65 0.28 7.20 5.81
C MET A 65 1.04 7.61 7.09
N LYS A 66 0.69 7.02 8.23
CA LYS A 66 1.40 7.23 9.49
C LYS A 66 2.77 6.54 9.49
N GLU A 67 2.87 5.33 8.96
CA GLU A 67 4.09 4.53 8.90
C GLU A 67 5.11 5.11 7.88
N ASP A 68 4.67 5.41 6.66
CA ASP A 68 5.53 5.86 5.56
C ASP A 68 5.86 7.35 5.62
N ALA A 69 4.92 8.19 6.05
CA ALA A 69 5.02 9.64 5.98
C ALA A 69 4.90 10.35 7.34
N GLY A 70 4.61 9.63 8.42
CA GLY A 70 4.39 10.23 9.74
C GLY A 70 3.11 11.08 9.84
N LEU A 71 2.18 10.93 8.88
CA LEU A 71 0.99 11.76 8.78
C LEU A 71 -0.23 11.05 9.36
N LEU A 72 -1.00 11.76 10.19
CA LEU A 72 -2.36 11.40 10.54
C LEU A 72 -3.29 12.04 9.51
N VAL A 73 -4.08 11.23 8.81
CA VAL A 73 -4.93 11.69 7.71
C VAL A 73 -6.37 11.25 7.88
N GLU A 74 -7.28 12.01 7.27
CA GLU A 74 -8.68 11.62 7.08
C GLU A 74 -8.97 11.59 5.57
N PRO A 75 -9.25 10.42 4.97
CA PRO A 75 -9.54 10.33 3.55
C PRO A 75 -10.86 11.04 3.19
N VAL A 76 -10.78 12.10 2.40
CA VAL A 76 -11.97 12.91 2.05
C VAL A 76 -12.66 12.49 0.76
N LYS A 77 -11.99 11.71 -0.10
CA LYS A 77 -12.48 11.35 -1.42
C LYS A 77 -11.81 10.08 -1.95
N ALA A 78 -12.63 9.14 -2.42
CA ALA A 78 -12.14 8.03 -3.24
C ALA A 78 -11.79 8.55 -4.66
N LEU A 79 -10.58 8.26 -5.13
CA LEU A 79 -10.11 8.69 -6.44
C LEU A 79 -10.43 7.66 -7.51
N HIS A 80 -9.98 6.43 -7.32
CA HIS A 80 -10.18 5.33 -8.25
C HIS A 80 -9.93 3.98 -7.59
N THR A 81 -10.49 2.92 -8.17
CA THR A 81 -10.15 1.52 -7.85
C THR A 81 -9.53 0.90 -9.08
N PHE A 82 -8.32 0.36 -8.94
CA PHE A 82 -7.65 -0.39 -9.99
C PHE A 82 -7.80 -1.88 -9.67
N ASP A 83 -8.43 -2.63 -10.56
CA ASP A 83 -8.74 -4.05 -10.40
C ASP A 83 -8.02 -4.93 -11.44
N GLN A 84 -7.15 -4.34 -12.26
CA GLN A 84 -6.29 -5.04 -13.21
C GLN A 84 -4.83 -4.81 -12.89
N GLY A 85 -4.13 -5.89 -12.57
CA GLY A 85 -2.70 -5.86 -12.29
C GLY A 85 -2.18 -7.26 -11.97
N PHE A 86 -0.90 -7.47 -12.24
CA PHE A 86 -0.13 -8.62 -11.77
C PHE A 86 1.31 -8.19 -11.59
N THR A 87 1.93 -8.56 -10.49
CA THR A 87 3.29 -8.21 -10.15
C THR A 87 4.04 -9.43 -9.63
N THR A 88 5.32 -9.50 -9.98
CA THR A 88 6.29 -10.38 -9.33
C THR A 88 7.28 -9.51 -8.56
N TYR A 89 7.29 -9.65 -7.25
CA TYR A 89 8.17 -8.88 -6.37
C TYR A 89 9.62 -9.40 -6.45
N PRO A 90 10.63 -8.61 -6.03
CA PRO A 90 12.02 -9.02 -6.07
C PRO A 90 12.34 -10.32 -5.31
N ASN A 91 11.54 -10.66 -4.29
CA ASN A 91 11.67 -11.90 -3.52
C ASN A 91 10.99 -13.13 -4.18
N GLY A 92 10.44 -12.98 -5.39
CA GLY A 92 9.73 -14.04 -6.12
C GLY A 92 8.24 -14.14 -5.82
N ASP A 93 7.72 -13.38 -4.86
CA ASP A 93 6.30 -13.38 -4.53
C ASP A 93 5.46 -12.85 -5.69
N GLN A 94 4.30 -13.48 -5.91
CA GLN A 94 3.40 -13.13 -7.01
C GLN A 94 2.04 -12.70 -6.48
N ALA A 95 1.49 -11.61 -7.01
CA ALA A 95 0.17 -11.10 -6.67
C ALA A 95 -0.47 -10.36 -7.86
#